data_AF-A0A7V9UVW9-F1
#
_entry.id   AF-A0A7V9UVW9-F1
#
_cell.length_a   1.000
_cell.length_b   1.000
_cell.length_c   1.000
_cell.angle_alpha   90.00
_cell.angle_beta   90.00
_cell.angle_gamma   90.00
#
_symmetry.space_group_name_H-M   'P 1'
#
loop_
_entity.id
_entity.type
_entity.pdbx_description
1 polymer ?
#
loop_
_entity_poly.entity_id
_entity_poly.type
_entity_poly.pdbx_seq_one_letter_code
_entity_poly.pdbx_strand_id
1 'polypeptide(L)'
;MAKVKRKNDKSGFTLIELVITMVIMLIVLGILSGIIAGVQAEYKRQRIRMEAIGSAQTAQDNISRIVRMAGTKGIQCASTFQVQPITPAAQNADGSYGSLTLQADWNPADCQLTGVDENVTISVENGTLYLDSARQNAFVDKINAIRFKFYDKTNQLIPDAVTNKQQITYLKIEVDAQTSATQVTTIITGAQIRGR
;
A
#
# COMPACT_ATOMS: atom_id res chain seq x y z
N MET A 1 -10.23 30.86 -77.14
CA MET A 1 -9.78 30.68 -75.74
C MET A 1 -10.47 31.71 -74.86
N ALA A 2 -11.45 31.30 -74.06
CA ALA A 2 -12.22 32.20 -73.20
C ALA A 2 -11.42 32.52 -71.91
N LYS A 3 -11.19 33.81 -71.67
CA LYS A 3 -10.43 34.33 -70.53
C LYS A 3 -11.33 34.36 -69.29
N VAL A 4 -11.17 33.37 -68.40
CA VAL A 4 -11.93 33.29 -67.14
C VAL A 4 -11.56 34.49 -66.25
N LYS A 5 -12.50 35.42 -66.09
CA LYS A 5 -12.38 36.61 -65.24
C LYS A 5 -12.63 36.18 -63.78
N ARG A 6 -11.58 35.90 -63.02
CA ARG A 6 -11.70 35.68 -61.57
C ARG A 6 -12.07 37.01 -60.91
N LYS A 7 -13.30 37.11 -60.40
CA LYS A 7 -13.73 38.20 -59.52
C LYS A 7 -13.01 38.03 -58.19
N ASN A 8 -11.99 38.84 -57.95
CA ASN A 8 -11.31 38.90 -56.66
C ASN A 8 -12.14 39.80 -55.74
N ASP A 9 -13.16 39.24 -55.08
CA ASP A 9 -13.81 39.88 -53.93
C ASP A 9 -12.83 39.83 -52.75
N LYS A 10 -11.96 40.84 -52.67
CA LYS A 10 -11.08 41.08 -51.52
C LYS A 10 -11.83 41.93 -50.49
N SER A 11 -12.87 41.39 -49.87
CA SER A 11 -13.41 41.95 -48.64
C SER A 11 -12.40 41.66 -47.52
N GLY A 12 -11.62 42.67 -47.13
CA GLY A 12 -10.73 42.59 -45.98
C GLY A 12 -11.53 42.47 -44.68
N PHE A 13 -10.95 41.82 -43.67
CA PHE A 13 -11.52 41.73 -42.34
C PHE A 13 -11.80 43.12 -41.77
N THR A 14 -13.00 43.32 -41.25
CA THR A 14 -13.34 44.58 -40.58
C THR A 14 -12.69 44.64 -39.20
N LEU A 15 -12.32 45.83 -38.73
CA LEU A 15 -11.69 46.02 -37.41
C LEU A 15 -12.57 45.45 -36.28
N ILE A 16 -13.89 45.60 -36.39
CA ILE A 16 -14.85 45.08 -35.41
C ILE A 16 -14.85 43.55 -35.34
N GLU A 17 -14.72 42.87 -36.48
CA GLU A 17 -14.65 41.41 -36.56
C GLU A 17 -13.37 40.87 -35.92
N LEU A 18 -12.25 41.59 -36.07
CA LEU A 18 -11.00 41.25 -35.39
C LEU A 18 -11.13 41.38 -33.86
N VAL A 19 -11.77 42.42 -33.36
CA VAL A 19 -11.99 42.58 -31.91
C VAL A 19 -12.90 41.47 -31.37
N ILE A 20 -13.98 41.13 -32.08
CA ILE A 20 -14.90 40.06 -31.67
C ILE A 20 -14.17 38.70 -31.63
N THR A 21 -13.36 38.38 -32.64
CA THR A 21 -12.60 37.12 -32.67
C THR A 21 -11.58 37.03 -31.53
N MET A 22 -10.91 38.13 -31.19
CA MET A 22 -10.01 38.17 -30.02
C MET A 22 -10.75 37.90 -28.72
N VAL A 23 -11.92 38.52 -28.51
CA VAL A 23 -12.73 38.30 -27.31
C VAL A 23 -13.19 36.83 -27.21
N ILE A 24 -13.65 36.24 -28.32
CA ILE A 24 -14.04 34.83 -28.34
C ILE A 24 -12.84 33.92 -28.01
N MET A 25 -11.66 34.21 -28.58
CA MET A 25 -10.43 33.45 -28.27
C MET A 25 -10.06 33.51 -26.79
N LEU A 26 -10.20 34.67 -26.14
CA LEU A 26 -9.94 34.82 -24.71
C LEU A 26 -10.91 33.97 -23.87
N ILE A 27 -12.19 33.94 -24.23
CA ILE A 27 -13.19 33.11 -23.54
C ILE A 27 -12.84 31.62 -23.68
N VAL A 28 -12.48 31.17 -24.89
CA VAL A 28 -12.10 29.78 -25.16
C VAL A 28 -10.84 29.39 -24.38
N LEU A 29 -9.82 30.24 -24.36
CA LEU A 29 -8.60 30.02 -23.59
C LEU A 29 -8.87 29.94 -22.08
N GLY A 30 -9.78 30.76 -21.56
CA GLY A 30 -10.22 30.69 -20.18
C GLY A 30 -10.83 29.33 -19.82
N ILE A 31 -11.71 28.82 -20.68
CA ILE A 31 -12.33 27.50 -20.50
C ILE A 31 -11.28 26.38 -20.55
N LEU A 32 -10.37 26.42 -21.53
CA LEU A 32 -9.30 25.41 -21.68
C LEU A 32 -8.36 25.40 -20.47
N SER A 33 -8.01 26.58 -19.95
CA SER A 33 -7.17 26.70 -18.74
C SER A 33 -7.82 26.02 -17.53
N GLY A 34 -9.13 26.22 -17.34
CA GLY A 34 -9.89 25.57 -16.28
C GLY A 34 -9.87 24.03 -16.37
N ILE A 35 -10.02 23.49 -17.59
CA ILE A 35 -9.96 22.05 -17.83
C ILE A 35 -8.57 21.50 -17.48
N ILE A 36 -7.50 22.15 -17.94
CA ILE A 36 -6.11 21.73 -17.68
C ILE A 36 -5.82 21.72 -16.18
N ALA A 37 -6.23 22.75 -15.45
CA ALA A 37 -6.05 22.82 -14.00
C ALA A 37 -6.77 21.67 -13.28
N GLY A 38 -8.01 21.35 -13.69
CA GLY A 38 -8.77 20.22 -13.16
C GLY A 38 -8.08 18.87 -13.42
N VAL A 39 -7.58 18.66 -14.62
CA VAL A 39 -6.86 17.45 -15.02
C VAL A 39 -5.56 17.27 -14.23
N GLN A 40 -4.77 18.34 -14.04
CA GLN A 40 -3.54 18.28 -13.24
C GLN A 40 -3.81 17.95 -11.77
N ALA A 41 -4.86 18.54 -11.17
CA ALA A 41 -5.26 18.23 -9.81
C ALA A 41 -5.65 16.76 -9.65
N GLU A 42 -6.38 16.22 -10.62
CA GLU A 42 -6.79 14.82 -10.62
C GLU A 42 -5.60 13.87 -10.77
N TYR A 43 -4.68 14.16 -11.70
CA TYR A 43 -3.44 13.38 -11.84
C TYR A 43 -2.61 13.35 -10.56
N LYS A 44 -2.51 14.48 -9.84
CA LYS A 44 -1.79 14.52 -8.57
C LYS A 44 -2.44 13.61 -7.52
N ARG A 45 -3.77 13.61 -7.42
CA ARG A 45 -4.51 12.71 -6.51
C ARG A 45 -4.32 11.24 -6.88
N GLN A 46 -4.41 10.92 -8.16
CA GLN A 46 -4.19 9.56 -8.66
C GLN A 46 -2.77 9.07 -8.39
N ARG A 47 -1.76 9.94 -8.59
CA ARG A 47 -0.36 9.60 -8.30
C ARG A 47 -0.15 9.24 -6.83
N ILE A 48 -0.64 10.07 -5.90
CA ILE A 48 -0.52 9.82 -4.46
C ILE A 48 -1.21 8.49 -4.09
N ARG A 49 -2.40 8.24 -4.65
CA ARG A 49 -3.13 6.98 -4.44
C ARG A 49 -2.34 5.77 -4.93
N MET A 50 -1.79 5.83 -6.14
CA MET A 50 -1.01 4.74 -6.73
C MET A 50 0.25 4.46 -5.91
N GLU A 51 0.91 5.50 -5.43
CA GLU A 51 2.09 5.37 -4.57
C GLU A 51 1.75 4.68 -3.24
N ALA A 52 0.68 5.11 -2.56
CA ALA A 52 0.24 4.48 -1.30
C ALA A 52 -0.14 2.99 -1.50
N ILE A 53 -0.77 2.65 -2.62
CA ILE A 53 -1.08 1.25 -2.97
C ILE A 53 0.21 0.46 -3.21
N GLY A 54 1.18 1.02 -3.93
CA GLY A 54 2.47 0.37 -4.17
C GLY A 54 3.27 0.14 -2.89
N SER A 55 3.26 1.12 -1.97
CA SER A 55 3.80 0.99 -0.62
C SER A 55 3.15 -0.18 0.14
N ALA A 56 1.82 -0.25 0.17
CA ALA A 56 1.11 -1.33 0.85
C ALA A 56 1.34 -2.71 0.22
N GLN A 57 1.47 -2.82 -1.11
CA GLN A 57 1.84 -4.07 -1.78
C GLN A 57 3.26 -4.50 -1.39
N THR A 58 4.22 -3.57 -1.39
CA THR A 58 5.61 -3.83 -0.97
C THR A 58 5.66 -4.32 0.49
N ALA A 59 4.89 -3.69 1.37
CA ALA A 59 4.72 -4.12 2.75
C ALA A 59 4.17 -5.56 2.83
N GLN A 60 3.08 -5.84 2.13
CA GLN A 60 2.46 -7.17 2.11
C GLN A 60 3.41 -8.28 1.63
N ASP A 61 4.14 -8.03 0.54
CA ASP A 61 5.08 -9.01 -0.01
C ASP A 61 6.18 -9.32 1.00
N ASN A 62 6.75 -8.29 1.64
CA ASN A 62 7.77 -8.49 2.66
C ASN A 62 7.24 -9.20 3.92
N ILE A 63 6.07 -8.80 4.42
CA ILE A 63 5.45 -9.44 5.58
C ILE A 63 5.14 -10.92 5.26
N SER A 64 4.57 -11.20 4.08
CA SER A 64 4.27 -12.57 3.68
C SER A 64 5.54 -13.43 3.59
N ARG A 65 6.66 -12.85 3.13
CA ARG A 65 7.97 -13.51 3.10
C ARG A 65 8.46 -13.82 4.51
N ILE A 66 8.44 -12.83 5.41
CA ILE A 66 8.85 -13.00 6.81
C ILE A 66 8.02 -14.11 7.49
N VAL A 67 6.70 -14.11 7.30
CA VAL A 67 5.80 -15.12 7.86
C VAL A 67 6.12 -16.53 7.35
N ARG A 68 6.39 -16.67 6.05
CA ARG A 68 6.79 -17.96 5.46
C ARG A 68 8.14 -18.43 5.98
N MET A 69 9.09 -17.52 6.19
CA MET A 69 10.41 -17.82 6.74
C MET A 69 10.32 -18.23 8.22
N ALA A 70 9.55 -17.52 9.04
CA ALA A 70 9.32 -17.85 10.45
C ALA A 70 8.73 -19.25 10.67
N GLY A 71 7.93 -19.74 9.72
CA GLY A 71 7.42 -21.12 9.74
C GLY A 71 8.42 -22.19 9.31
N THR A 72 9.41 -21.84 8.48
CA THR A 72 10.27 -22.83 7.85
C THR A 72 11.23 -23.44 8.86
N LYS A 73 10.88 -24.64 9.35
CA LYS A 73 11.83 -25.51 10.02
C LYS A 73 12.75 -26.10 8.95
N GLY A 74 13.93 -25.51 8.73
CA GLY A 74 14.99 -26.20 8.00
C GLY A 74 15.18 -27.58 8.64
N ILE A 75 15.49 -28.62 7.85
CA ILE A 75 15.48 -30.04 8.27
C ILE A 75 16.29 -30.31 9.57
N GLN A 76 17.12 -29.37 10.02
CA GLN A 76 17.86 -29.42 11.29
C GLN A 76 17.82 -28.14 12.15
N CYS A 77 17.06 -27.11 11.77
CA CYS A 77 16.97 -25.87 12.56
C CYS A 77 15.73 -25.88 13.48
N ALA A 78 15.82 -25.26 14.65
CA ALA A 78 14.63 -24.89 15.40
C ALA A 78 14.05 -23.64 14.74
N SER A 79 12.84 -23.70 14.15
CA SER A 79 12.06 -22.50 13.89
C SER A 79 11.01 -22.39 14.99
N THR A 80 10.98 -21.26 15.67
CA THR A 80 9.94 -20.95 16.65
C THR A 80 9.06 -19.87 16.06
N PHE A 81 8.06 -20.29 15.27
CA PHE A 81 6.93 -19.41 15.00
C PHE A 81 6.25 -19.10 16.33
N GLN A 82 6.60 -17.96 16.91
CA GLN A 82 5.99 -17.45 18.12
C GLN A 82 5.13 -16.27 17.74
N VAL A 83 3.82 -16.39 17.96
CA VAL A 83 2.97 -15.20 18.02
C VAL A 83 3.15 -14.62 19.41
N GLN A 84 3.88 -13.52 19.52
CA GLN A 84 3.95 -12.78 20.78
C GLN A 84 2.99 -11.59 20.71
N PRO A 85 2.13 -11.39 21.72
CA PRO A 85 1.41 -10.14 21.84
C PRO A 85 2.47 -9.07 22.13
N ILE A 86 2.61 -8.10 21.23
CA ILE A 86 3.34 -6.89 21.60
C ILE A 86 2.47 -6.21 22.64
N THR A 87 2.98 -6.07 23.84
CA THR A 87 2.37 -5.20 24.84
C THR A 87 2.66 -3.75 24.42
N PRO A 88 1.66 -2.87 24.25
CA PRO A 88 0.22 -3.06 24.42
C PRO A 88 -0.51 -3.09 23.08
N ALA A 89 -0.79 -4.27 22.55
CA ALA A 89 -1.78 -4.50 21.52
C ALA A 89 -2.56 -5.74 21.96
N ALA A 90 -3.52 -5.49 22.85
CA ALA A 90 -4.62 -6.42 23.06
C ALA A 90 -5.27 -6.72 21.70
N GLN A 91 -5.78 -7.93 21.56
CA GLN A 91 -6.59 -8.27 20.41
C GLN A 91 -7.72 -7.24 20.26
N ASN A 92 -7.93 -6.76 19.04
CA ASN A 92 -9.05 -5.89 18.72
C ASN A 92 -10.38 -6.66 18.92
N ALA A 93 -11.49 -5.94 19.10
CA ALA A 93 -12.81 -6.55 19.27
C ALA A 93 -13.22 -7.47 18.09
N ASP A 94 -12.62 -7.29 16.91
CA ASP A 94 -12.85 -8.10 15.71
C ASP A 94 -11.94 -9.35 15.60
N GLY A 95 -11.15 -9.62 16.64
CA GLY A 95 -10.21 -10.73 16.71
C GLY A 95 -8.88 -10.48 16.02
N SER A 96 -8.64 -9.28 15.45
CA SER A 96 -7.37 -8.96 14.79
C SER A 96 -6.30 -8.45 15.76
N TYR A 97 -5.04 -8.56 15.35
CA TYR A 97 -3.91 -7.98 16.06
C TYR A 97 -3.29 -6.84 15.23
N GLY A 98 -2.95 -5.72 15.86
CA GLY A 98 -2.34 -4.55 15.20
C GLY A 98 -0.83 -4.65 14.95
N SER A 99 -0.21 -5.71 15.47
CA SER A 99 1.24 -5.90 15.43
C SER A 99 1.56 -7.39 15.58
N LEU A 100 2.70 -7.81 15.07
CA LEU A 100 3.12 -9.21 15.05
C LEU A 100 4.63 -9.31 15.26
N THR A 101 5.06 -9.99 16.32
CA THR A 101 6.46 -10.41 16.48
C THR A 101 6.60 -11.82 15.97
N LEU A 102 7.65 -12.08 15.20
CA LEU A 102 8.03 -13.39 14.66
C LEU A 102 9.51 -13.61 14.91
N GLN A 103 9.88 -14.86 15.15
CA GLN A 103 11.27 -15.27 15.17
C GLN A 103 11.55 -16.05 13.88
N ALA A 104 12.54 -15.61 13.11
CA ALA A 104 12.92 -16.21 11.84
C ALA A 104 14.41 -16.04 11.60
N ASP A 105 15.04 -17.10 11.08
CA ASP A 105 16.41 -17.13 10.57
C ASP A 105 16.49 -16.26 9.31
N TRP A 106 16.60 -14.94 9.53
CA TRP A 106 16.54 -13.91 8.48
C TRP A 106 17.93 -13.50 8.00
N ASN A 107 18.95 -13.68 8.84
CA ASN A 107 20.34 -13.56 8.44
C ASN A 107 20.77 -14.84 7.66
N PRO A 108 22.03 -14.99 7.22
CA PRO A 108 22.43 -16.20 6.48
C PRO A 108 22.09 -17.46 7.26
N ALA A 109 21.24 -18.32 6.67
CA ALA A 109 20.65 -19.47 7.34
C ALA A 109 21.68 -20.35 8.07
N ASP A 110 21.81 -20.14 9.37
CA ASP A 110 22.77 -20.81 10.26
C ASP A 110 22.09 -21.57 11.40
N CYS A 111 20.75 -21.61 11.39
CA CYS A 111 19.91 -22.21 12.42
C CYS A 111 20.01 -21.53 13.81
N GLN A 112 20.56 -20.32 13.93
CA GLN A 112 20.68 -19.61 15.21
C GLN A 112 19.63 -18.52 15.38
N LEU A 113 18.65 -18.76 16.24
CA LEU A 113 17.59 -17.79 16.53
C LEU A 113 17.97 -16.69 17.54
N THR A 114 19.23 -16.63 17.96
CA THR A 114 19.71 -15.69 18.99
C THR A 114 20.40 -14.44 18.44
N GLY A 115 20.46 -14.31 17.12
CA GLY A 115 21.02 -13.14 16.43
C GLY A 115 20.19 -11.87 16.61
N VAL A 116 20.80 -10.73 16.27
CA VAL A 116 20.19 -9.39 16.38
C VAL A 116 18.99 -9.24 15.42
N ASP A 117 19.02 -9.96 14.29
CA ASP A 117 18.01 -9.87 13.22
C ASP A 117 16.99 -11.01 13.23
N GLU A 118 17.00 -11.83 14.29
CA GLU A 118 16.17 -13.03 14.38
C GLU A 118 14.75 -12.74 14.85
N ASN A 119 14.55 -11.63 15.56
CA ASN A 119 13.25 -11.23 16.09
C ASN A 119 12.71 -10.03 15.31
N VAL A 120 11.80 -10.29 14.38
CA VAL A 120 11.17 -9.27 13.56
C VAL A 120 9.87 -8.85 14.20
N THR A 121 9.72 -7.55 14.46
CA THR A 121 8.49 -6.98 15.01
C THR A 121 7.83 -6.08 13.99
N ILE A 122 6.67 -6.51 13.50
CA ILE A 122 5.89 -5.77 12.51
C ILE A 122 4.89 -4.89 13.26
N SER A 123 4.99 -3.58 13.10
CA SER A 123 4.06 -2.62 13.71
C SER A 123 3.92 -1.36 12.86
N VAL A 124 2.80 -0.65 13.03
CA VAL A 124 2.53 0.61 12.34
C VAL A 124 2.40 1.72 13.36
N GLU A 125 3.08 2.84 13.13
CA GLU A 125 2.97 4.05 13.94
C GLU A 125 3.06 5.29 13.03
N ASN A 126 2.15 6.25 13.25
CA ASN A 126 2.13 7.53 12.52
C ASN A 126 2.19 7.40 10.99
N GLY A 127 1.47 6.44 10.42
CA GLY A 127 1.46 6.24 8.96
C GLY A 127 2.66 5.47 8.41
N THR A 128 3.56 4.99 9.27
CA THR A 128 4.80 4.30 8.88
C THR A 128 4.80 2.87 9.42
N LEU A 129 5.15 1.93 8.56
CA LEU A 129 5.39 0.53 8.92
C LEU A 129 6.84 0.35 9.36
N TYR A 130 7.02 -0.36 10.46
CA TYR A 130 8.31 -0.74 11.04
C TYR A 130 8.43 -2.27 11.09
N LEU A 131 9.64 -2.78 10.92
CA LEU A 131 9.96 -4.22 11.01
C LEU A 131 10.86 -4.54 12.22
N ASP A 132 11.14 -3.55 13.06
CA ASP A 132 11.95 -3.69 14.27
C ASP A 132 11.15 -3.28 15.51
N SER A 133 11.50 -3.85 16.67
CA SER A 133 10.78 -3.58 17.93
C SER A 133 11.02 -2.18 18.46
N ALA A 134 12.16 -1.56 18.10
CA ALA A 134 12.52 -0.21 18.54
C ALA A 134 11.92 0.89 17.66
N ARG A 135 11.29 0.51 16.52
CA ARG A 135 10.75 1.41 15.49
C ARG A 135 11.77 2.44 15.00
N GLN A 136 13.03 2.04 14.91
CA GLN A 136 14.12 2.92 14.46
C GLN A 136 14.21 2.94 12.93
N ASN A 137 13.85 1.85 12.27
CA ASN A 137 13.99 1.68 10.84
C ASN A 137 12.62 1.73 10.16
N ALA A 138 12.26 2.92 9.68
CA ALA A 138 11.07 3.10 8.85
C ALA A 138 11.21 2.22 7.59
N PHE A 139 10.26 1.30 7.38
CA PHE A 139 10.29 0.40 6.24
C PHE A 139 9.51 0.98 5.05
N VAL A 140 8.24 1.32 5.29
CA VAL A 140 7.32 1.82 4.26
C VAL A 140 6.40 2.87 4.87
N ASP A 141 6.12 3.95 4.14
CA ASP A 141 5.21 5.02 4.53
C ASP A 141 3.78 4.80 4.00
N LYS A 142 2.86 5.71 4.37
CA LYS A 142 1.46 5.73 3.93
C LYS A 142 0.67 4.48 4.31
N ILE A 143 1.04 3.85 5.43
CA ILE A 143 0.32 2.71 6.02
C ILE A 143 -0.44 3.21 7.23
N ASN A 144 -1.77 3.28 7.13
CA ASN A 144 -2.65 3.72 8.21
C ASN A 144 -2.75 2.69 9.33
N ALA A 145 -2.91 1.41 8.98
CA ALA A 145 -3.02 0.32 9.93
C ALA A 145 -2.61 -1.01 9.31
N ILE A 146 -2.29 -1.98 10.16
CA ILE A 146 -2.12 -3.38 9.80
C ILE A 146 -2.95 -4.24 10.74
N ARG A 147 -3.56 -5.31 10.22
CA ARG A 147 -4.35 -6.27 10.99
C ARG A 147 -3.95 -7.68 10.62
N PHE A 148 -3.72 -8.50 11.64
CA PHE A 148 -3.40 -9.91 11.53
C PHE A 148 -4.54 -10.76 12.06
N LYS A 149 -4.99 -11.75 11.29
CA LYS A 149 -5.97 -12.76 11.72
C LYS A 149 -5.38 -14.16 11.51
N PHE A 150 -5.50 -15.01 12.50
CA PHE A 150 -4.88 -16.34 12.53
C PHE A 150 -5.93 -17.42 12.32
N TYR A 151 -5.61 -18.40 11.49
CA TYR A 151 -6.52 -19.48 11.15
C TYR A 151 -5.82 -20.83 11.31
N ASP A 152 -6.62 -21.83 11.67
CA ASP A 152 -6.17 -23.21 11.74
C ASP A 152 -6.14 -23.89 10.37
N LYS A 153 -5.72 -25.15 10.33
CA LYS A 153 -5.69 -25.99 9.12
C LYS A 153 -7.05 -26.20 8.44
N THR A 154 -8.15 -25.94 9.16
CA THR A 154 -9.53 -26.04 8.64
C THR A 154 -10.09 -24.67 8.25
N ASN A 155 -9.24 -23.63 8.22
CA ASN A 155 -9.60 -22.26 7.94
C ASN A 155 -10.59 -21.65 8.94
N GLN A 156 -10.60 -22.14 10.19
CA GLN A 156 -11.35 -21.53 11.29
C GLN A 156 -10.50 -20.46 11.97
N LEU A 157 -11.12 -19.33 12.29
CA LEU A 157 -10.45 -18.24 13.01
C LEU A 157 -10.07 -18.70 14.42
N ILE A 158 -8.82 -18.47 14.81
CA ILE A 158 -8.31 -18.76 16.15
C ILE A 158 -8.50 -17.50 17.02
N PRO A 159 -9.41 -17.49 18.00
CA PRO A 159 -9.70 -16.29 18.79
C PRO A 159 -8.58 -15.91 19.74
N ASP A 160 -7.78 -16.86 20.23
CA ASP A 160 -6.59 -16.53 21.02
C ASP A 160 -5.37 -17.19 20.38
N ALA A 161 -4.77 -16.47 19.44
CA ALA A 161 -3.58 -16.93 18.73
C ALA A 161 -2.34 -17.00 19.64
N VAL A 162 -2.34 -16.31 20.77
CA VAL A 162 -1.22 -16.31 21.73
C VAL A 162 -1.22 -17.58 22.55
N THR A 163 -2.39 -18.06 22.97
CA THR A 163 -2.50 -19.33 23.71
C THR A 163 -2.46 -20.53 22.76
N ASN A 164 -3.08 -20.41 21.58
CA ASN A 164 -3.25 -21.52 20.64
C ASN A 164 -2.24 -21.52 19.50
N LYS A 165 -1.00 -21.06 19.75
CA LYS A 165 0.05 -20.90 18.72
C LYS A 165 0.27 -22.15 17.88
N GLN A 166 0.12 -23.34 18.47
CA GLN A 166 0.33 -24.63 17.82
C GLN A 166 -0.69 -24.94 16.71
N GLN A 167 -1.90 -24.37 16.81
CA GLN A 167 -2.98 -24.60 15.86
C GLN A 167 -2.89 -23.70 14.63
N ILE A 168 -2.06 -22.66 14.67
CA ILE A 168 -1.95 -21.69 13.58
C ILE A 168 -1.26 -22.33 12.37
N THR A 169 -1.97 -22.33 11.25
CA THR A 169 -1.48 -22.82 9.95
C THR A 169 -1.48 -21.70 8.91
N TYR A 170 -2.44 -20.78 8.98
CA TYR A 170 -2.62 -19.70 8.02
C TYR A 170 -2.75 -18.33 8.71
N LEU A 171 -2.15 -17.31 8.10
CA LEU A 171 -2.22 -15.93 8.52
C LEU A 171 -2.88 -15.10 7.42
N LYS A 172 -3.94 -14.37 7.76
CA LYS A 172 -4.49 -13.29 6.94
C LYS A 172 -3.89 -11.97 7.40
N ILE A 173 -3.38 -11.20 6.45
CA ILE A 173 -2.75 -9.90 6.67
C ILE A 173 -3.58 -8.86 5.92
N GLU A 174 -4.08 -7.87 6.62
CA GLU A 174 -4.79 -6.75 6.04
C GLU A 174 -3.96 -5.48 6.27
N VAL A 175 -3.67 -4.75 5.20
CA VAL A 175 -2.87 -3.52 5.23
C VAL A 175 -3.73 -2.38 4.70
N ASP A 176 -3.90 -1.35 5.52
CA ASP A 176 -4.67 -0.16 5.20
C ASP A 176 -3.74 0.92 4.66
N ALA A 177 -3.78 1.17 3.35
CA ALA A 177 -3.01 2.23 2.71
C ALA A 177 -3.74 3.57 2.81
N GLN A 178 -3.06 4.62 3.25
CA GLN A 178 -3.59 5.98 3.29
C GLN A 178 -3.48 6.64 1.90
N THR A 179 -4.54 6.54 1.12
CA THR A 179 -4.59 7.07 -0.27
C THR A 179 -4.96 8.56 -0.34
N SER A 180 -5.53 9.11 0.73
CA SER A 180 -5.75 10.54 0.96
C SER A 180 -5.90 10.81 2.47
N ALA A 181 -6.11 12.07 2.86
CA ALA A 181 -6.33 12.43 4.26
C ALA A 181 -7.52 11.70 4.92
N THR A 182 -8.53 11.30 4.13
CA THR A 182 -9.76 10.66 4.62
C THR A 182 -10.06 9.31 3.97
N GLN A 183 -9.35 8.93 2.90
CA GLN A 183 -9.56 7.64 2.23
C GLN A 183 -8.45 6.65 2.53
N VAL A 184 -8.88 5.49 3.01
CA VAL A 184 -8.06 4.31 3.23
C VAL A 184 -8.44 3.25 2.20
N THR A 185 -7.45 2.56 1.63
CA THR A 185 -7.66 1.37 0.80
C THR A 185 -7.07 0.17 1.51
N THR A 186 -7.90 -0.81 1.84
CA THR A 186 -7.44 -2.06 2.45
C THR A 186 -7.00 -3.03 1.38
N ILE A 187 -5.77 -3.51 1.48
CA ILE A 187 -5.26 -4.63 0.70
C ILE A 187 -5.22 -5.84 1.61
N ILE A 188 -5.61 -7.01 1.11
CA ILE A 188 -5.68 -8.25 1.88
C ILE A 188 -4.78 -9.29 1.22
N THR A 189 -3.92 -9.93 2.01
CA THR A 189 -3.10 -11.04 1.58
C THR A 189 -3.14 -12.18 2.61
N GLY A 190 -2.68 -13.35 2.19
CA GLY A 190 -2.63 -14.55 3.00
C GLY A 190 -1.25 -15.19 2.94
N ALA A 191 -0.77 -15.68 4.07
CA ALA A 191 0.47 -16.43 4.15
C ALA A 191 0.23 -17.73 4.92
N GLN A 192 0.53 -18.87 4.28
CA GLN A 192 0.62 -20.14 4.98
C GLN A 192 1.99 -20.22 5.69
N ILE A 193 1.95 -20.65 6.94
CA ILE A 193 3.14 -20.91 7.73
C ILE A 193 3.65 -22.29 7.31
N ARG A 194 4.87 -22.37 6.78
CA ARG A 194 5.44 -23.66 6.34
C ARG A 194 5.60 -24.60 7.54
N GLY A 195 5.40 -25.90 7.31
CA GLY A 195 5.58 -26.93 8.34
C GLY A 195 4.44 -27.07 9.36
N ARG A 196 3.28 -26.48 9.08
CA ARG A 196 2.06 -26.48 9.92
C ARG A 196 0.82 -26.76 9.07
#